data_AF-A0A1Y0MTD1-F1
#
_entry.id   AF-A0A1Y0MTD1-F1
#
_cell.length_a   1.000
_cell.length_b   1.000
_cell.length_c   1.000
_cell.angle_alpha   90.00
_cell.angle_beta   90.00
_cell.angle_gamma   90.00
#
_symmetry.space_group_name_H-M   'P 1'
#
loop_
_entity.id
_entity.type
_entity.pdbx_description
1 polymer ?
#
loop_
_entity_poly.entity_id
_entity_poly.type
_entity_poly.pdbx_seq_one_letter_code
_entity_poly.pdbx_strand_id
1 'polypeptide(L)'
;MNASEYPNYPELRALKKFSQAHQLEIISKGSPSKLLPDHHMISFSFRSKPIELHYHDEYGDLQINNTLLHIACCLEELEAVEESADYLQWCTENGYDAANSGLLDYYKALVHFNDSIRTYFKDQRVESFVNSLDFQLNQRAVQALRNNDFSL
;
A
#
# COMPACT_ATOMS: atom_id res chain seq x y z
N MET A 1 23.40 -3.78 -11.06
CA MET A 1 22.49 -3.29 -10.01
C MET A 1 22.63 -4.21 -8.81
N ASN A 2 23.08 -3.66 -7.67
CA ASN A 2 23.54 -4.45 -6.53
C ASN A 2 22.40 -5.16 -5.80
N ALA A 3 22.58 -6.44 -5.54
CA ALA A 3 21.70 -7.26 -4.69
C ALA A 3 21.82 -6.91 -3.19
N SER A 4 22.43 -5.76 -2.85
CA SER A 4 22.99 -5.47 -1.52
C SER A 4 22.10 -4.65 -0.59
N GLU A 5 20.99 -4.09 -1.05
CA GLU A 5 20.22 -3.13 -0.25
C GLU A 5 19.31 -3.80 0.80
N TYR A 6 18.97 -5.09 0.60
CA TYR A 6 18.14 -5.86 1.54
C TYR A 6 18.61 -7.32 1.62
N PRO A 7 19.83 -7.62 2.08
CA PRO A 7 20.41 -8.96 2.00
C PRO A 7 19.61 -9.99 2.82
N ASN A 8 19.00 -9.57 3.92
CA ASN A 8 18.25 -10.42 4.84
C ASN A 8 16.73 -10.44 4.59
N TYR A 9 16.22 -9.65 3.64
CA TYR A 9 14.77 -9.51 3.39
C TYR A 9 14.44 -9.84 1.92
N PRO A 10 14.27 -11.13 1.56
CA PRO A 10 13.86 -11.52 0.21
C PRO A 10 12.57 -10.84 -0.29
N GLU A 11 11.62 -10.61 0.60
CA GLU A 11 10.37 -9.88 0.36
C GLU A 11 10.61 -8.47 -0.17
N LEU A 12 11.51 -7.70 0.46
CA LEU A 12 11.81 -6.33 0.02
C LEU A 12 12.55 -6.31 -1.33
N ARG A 13 13.36 -7.33 -1.60
CA ARG A 13 13.96 -7.51 -2.93
C ARG A 13 12.91 -7.85 -3.99
N ALA A 14 11.91 -8.67 -3.63
CA ALA A 14 10.81 -9.00 -4.52
C ALA A 14 9.95 -7.77 -4.82
N LEU A 15 9.56 -7.02 -3.78
CA LEU A 15 8.83 -5.76 -3.90
C LEU A 15 9.59 -4.76 -4.79
N LYS A 16 10.90 -4.58 -4.57
CA LYS A 16 11.72 -3.67 -5.38
C LYS A 16 11.75 -4.08 -6.86
N LYS A 17 11.95 -5.38 -7.13
CA LYS A 17 11.95 -5.90 -8.50
C LYS A 17 10.58 -5.73 -9.15
N PHE A 18 9.51 -6.00 -8.42
CA PHE A 18 8.14 -5.87 -8.90
C PHE A 18 7.81 -4.41 -9.21
N SER A 19 8.12 -3.49 -8.29
CA SER A 19 7.97 -2.05 -8.46
C SER A 19 8.64 -1.56 -9.75
N GLN A 20 9.88 -1.99 -10.00
CA GLN A 20 10.62 -1.63 -11.21
C GLN A 20 10.01 -2.24 -12.48
N ALA A 21 9.65 -3.53 -12.45
CA ALA A 21 9.10 -4.24 -13.60
C ALA A 21 7.70 -3.76 -14.00
N HIS A 22 6.93 -3.23 -13.06
CA HIS A 22 5.55 -2.79 -13.26
C HIS A 22 5.37 -1.28 -13.09
N GLN A 23 6.46 -0.50 -13.05
CA GLN A 23 6.42 0.97 -13.01
C GLN A 23 5.48 1.48 -11.90
N LEU A 24 5.71 0.99 -10.68
CA LEU A 24 5.00 1.48 -9.50
C LEU A 24 5.60 2.81 -9.07
N GLU A 25 4.77 3.83 -8.93
CA GLU A 25 5.21 5.19 -8.63
C GLU A 25 4.32 5.83 -7.56
N ILE A 26 4.95 6.63 -6.69
CA ILE A 26 4.25 7.54 -5.78
C ILE A 26 4.26 8.91 -6.44
N ILE A 27 3.10 9.36 -6.91
CA ILE A 27 2.93 10.66 -7.59
C ILE A 27 2.95 11.79 -6.56
N SER A 28 2.25 11.61 -5.44
CA SER A 28 2.18 12.60 -4.36
C SER A 28 2.03 11.92 -3.00
N LYS A 29 2.57 12.55 -1.96
CA LYS A 29 2.56 12.03 -0.58
C LYS A 29 1.72 12.94 0.31
N GLY A 30 0.82 12.36 1.09
CA GLY A 30 0.55 12.84 2.45
C GLY A 30 -0.37 14.05 2.60
N SER A 31 -1.27 14.36 1.66
CA SER A 31 -2.24 15.43 1.89
C SER A 31 -3.39 14.95 2.79
N PRO A 32 -3.95 15.77 3.71
CA PRO A 32 -5.05 15.33 4.57
C PRO A 32 -6.25 14.82 3.75
N SER A 33 -6.80 13.67 4.15
CA SER A 33 -8.01 13.14 3.52
C SER A 33 -9.24 13.92 3.97
N LYS A 34 -10.11 14.23 3.00
CA LYS A 34 -11.45 14.79 3.28
C LYS A 34 -12.49 13.72 3.54
N LEU A 35 -12.20 12.47 3.13
CA LEU A 35 -13.11 11.35 3.23
C LEU A 35 -12.98 10.62 4.57
N LEU A 36 -11.74 10.53 5.07
CA LEU A 36 -11.35 9.86 6.31
C LEU A 36 -10.50 10.84 7.13
N PRO A 37 -11.05 11.51 8.16
CA PRO A 37 -10.40 12.64 8.84
C PRO A 37 -9.01 12.36 9.45
N ASP A 38 -8.73 11.11 9.80
CA ASP A 38 -7.46 10.68 10.40
C ASP A 38 -6.49 10.06 9.38
N HIS A 39 -6.81 10.14 8.09
CA HIS A 39 -6.01 9.53 7.03
C HIS A 39 -5.33 10.58 6.16
N HIS A 40 -4.27 10.15 5.50
CA HIS A 40 -3.57 10.89 4.48
C HIS A 40 -3.86 10.30 3.10
N MET A 41 -4.10 11.16 2.13
CA MET A 41 -4.22 10.79 0.73
C MET A 41 -2.84 10.64 0.09
N ILE A 42 -2.62 9.51 -0.56
CA ILE A 42 -1.43 9.18 -1.34
C ILE A 42 -1.88 8.98 -2.79
N SER A 43 -1.22 9.65 -3.74
CA SER A 43 -1.44 9.39 -5.16
C SER A 43 -0.45 8.32 -5.61
N PHE A 44 -0.97 7.15 -5.97
CA PHE A 44 -0.21 5.98 -6.40
C PHE A 44 -0.47 5.70 -7.88
N SER A 45 0.51 5.17 -8.60
CA SER A 45 0.38 4.77 -10.00
C SER A 45 0.92 3.38 -10.22
N PHE A 46 0.15 2.57 -10.96
CA PHE A 46 0.57 1.27 -11.47
C PHE A 46 0.57 1.33 -13.00
N ARG A 47 1.73 1.28 -13.65
CA ARG A 47 1.85 1.38 -15.13
C ARG A 47 1.08 2.58 -15.71
N SER A 48 1.31 3.77 -15.14
CA SER A 48 0.64 5.02 -15.51
C SER A 48 -0.87 5.06 -15.24
N LYS A 49 -1.45 4.07 -14.54
CA LYS A 49 -2.84 4.13 -14.06
C LYS A 49 -2.84 4.69 -12.65
N PRO A 50 -3.31 5.94 -12.43
CA PRO A 50 -3.31 6.53 -11.10
C PRO A 50 -4.49 6.05 -10.27
N ILE A 51 -4.30 6.01 -8.96
CA ILE A 51 -5.36 5.92 -7.95
C ILE A 51 -4.97 6.77 -6.74
N GLU A 52 -5.98 7.31 -6.06
CA GLU A 52 -5.82 7.95 -4.76
C GLU A 52 -6.15 6.93 -3.68
N LEU A 53 -5.24 6.77 -2.72
CA LEU A 53 -5.39 5.88 -1.57
C LEU A 53 -5.47 6.72 -0.31
N HIS A 54 -6.29 6.30 0.66
CA HIS A 54 -6.36 6.92 1.97
C HIS A 54 -5.70 6.00 2.98
N TYR A 55 -4.54 6.41 3.49
CA TYR A 55 -3.71 5.62 4.39
C TYR A 55 -3.71 6.23 5.79
N HIS A 56 -3.87 5.39 6.81
CA HIS A 56 -3.73 5.81 8.20
C HIS A 56 -2.25 5.81 8.60
N ASP A 57 -1.64 7.00 8.68
CA ASP A 57 -0.19 7.13 8.92
C ASP A 57 0.20 7.03 10.40
N GLU A 58 -0.14 5.92 11.06
CA GLU A 58 0.08 5.70 12.50
C GLU A 58 1.55 5.82 12.92
N TYR A 59 2.47 5.42 12.05
CA TYR A 59 3.90 5.35 12.34
C TYR A 59 4.71 6.49 11.71
N GLY A 60 4.05 7.46 11.05
CA GLY A 60 4.74 8.56 10.35
C GLY A 60 5.53 8.10 9.13
N ASP A 61 5.11 7.00 8.50
CA ASP A 61 5.72 6.42 7.30
C ASP A 61 5.84 7.42 6.17
N LEU A 62 4.85 8.31 6.00
CA LEU A 62 4.85 9.28 4.91
C LEU A 62 5.94 10.35 5.03
N GLN A 63 6.50 10.55 6.23
CA GLN A 63 7.63 11.44 6.48
C GLN A 63 8.98 10.79 6.17
N ILE A 64 9.02 9.46 6.04
CA ILE A 64 10.24 8.72 5.74
C ILE A 64 10.53 8.83 4.25
N ASN A 65 11.76 9.23 3.89
CA ASN A 65 12.18 9.29 2.50
C ASN A 65 12.55 7.90 1.95
N ASN A 66 11.58 6.99 1.93
CA ASN A 66 11.70 5.66 1.35
C ASN A 66 10.49 5.37 0.45
N THR A 67 10.66 5.50 -0.87
CA THR A 67 9.58 5.22 -1.83
C THR A 67 9.11 3.77 -1.78
N LEU A 68 9.99 2.83 -1.44
CA LEU A 68 9.62 1.42 -1.36
C LEU A 68 8.68 1.15 -0.18
N LEU A 69 8.88 1.86 0.94
CA LEU A 69 7.95 1.85 2.08
C LEU A 69 6.57 2.34 1.65
N HIS A 70 6.51 3.47 0.96
CA HIS A 70 5.24 4.05 0.51
C HIS A 70 4.53 3.15 -0.49
N ILE A 71 5.26 2.49 -1.39
CA ILE A 71 4.68 1.48 -2.28
C ILE A 71 4.13 0.30 -1.48
N ALA A 72 4.85 -0.17 -0.46
CA ALA A 72 4.39 -1.28 0.39
C ALA A 72 3.07 -0.92 1.10
N CYS A 73 2.97 0.27 1.70
CA CYS A 73 1.74 0.79 2.30
C CYS A 73 0.60 0.84 1.28
N CYS A 74 0.84 1.38 0.08
CA CYS A 74 -0.19 1.44 -0.97
C CYS A 74 -0.70 0.05 -1.40
N LEU A 75 0.19 -0.94 -1.49
CA LEU A 75 -0.20 -2.30 -1.85
C LEU A 75 -0.92 -3.01 -0.71
N GLU A 76 -0.60 -2.72 0.55
CA GLU A 76 -1.26 -3.28 1.73
C GLU A 76 -2.72 -2.79 1.84
N GLU A 77 -2.97 -1.50 1.59
CA GLU A 77 -4.34 -0.96 1.49
C GLU A 77 -5.15 -1.65 0.37
N LEU A 78 -4.53 -1.92 -0.77
CA LEU A 78 -5.18 -2.62 -1.88
C LEU A 78 -5.41 -4.10 -1.57
N GLU A 79 -4.49 -4.74 -0.86
CA GLU A 79 -4.62 -6.12 -0.37
C GLU A 79 -5.78 -6.24 0.61
N ALA A 80 -5.92 -5.32 1.57
CA ALA A 80 -7.02 -5.29 2.54
C ALA A 80 -8.41 -5.25 1.87
N VAL A 81 -8.55 -4.47 0.79
CA VAL A 81 -9.80 -4.41 -0.01
C VAL A 81 -10.09 -5.75 -0.71
N GLU A 82 -9.06 -6.44 -1.20
CA GLU A 82 -9.23 -7.74 -1.84
C GLU A 82 -9.54 -8.87 -0.84
N GLU A 83 -9.08 -8.75 0.41
CA GLU A 83 -9.40 -9.70 1.48
C GLU A 83 -10.81 -9.54 2.06
N SER A 84 -11.39 -8.34 1.93
CA SER A 84 -12.78 -8.08 2.30
C SER A 84 -13.76 -8.76 1.34
N ALA A 85 -14.80 -9.45 1.86
CA ALA A 85 -15.80 -10.07 0.98
C ALA A 85 -16.71 -9.05 0.29
N ASP A 86 -17.03 -7.95 0.98
CA ASP A 86 -17.85 -6.86 0.46
C ASP A 86 -17.56 -5.54 1.21
N TYR A 87 -18.24 -4.47 0.76
CA TYR A 87 -18.13 -3.12 1.33
C TYR A 87 -18.48 -3.06 2.82
N LEU A 88 -19.48 -3.82 3.29
CA LEU A 88 -19.89 -3.78 4.70
C LEU A 88 -18.84 -4.44 5.59
N GLN A 89 -18.26 -5.54 5.11
CA GLN A 89 -17.13 -6.17 5.80
C GLN A 89 -15.92 -5.24 5.82
N TRP A 90 -15.54 -4.65 4.69
CA TRP A 90 -14.44 -3.70 4.60
C TRP A 90 -14.62 -2.52 5.56
N CYS A 91 -15.81 -1.92 5.62
CA CYS A 91 -16.10 -0.87 6.59
C CYS A 91 -16.00 -1.35 8.03
N THR A 92 -16.48 -2.57 8.33
CA THR A 92 -16.45 -3.13 9.69
C THR A 92 -15.01 -3.36 10.16
N GLU A 93 -14.17 -3.94 9.30
CA GLU A 93 -12.77 -4.25 9.61
C GLU A 93 -11.93 -3.00 9.87
N ASN A 94 -12.24 -1.90 9.19
CA ASN A 94 -11.53 -0.64 9.30
C ASN A 94 -12.20 0.38 10.24
N GLY A 95 -13.35 0.04 10.85
CA GLY A 95 -14.11 0.96 11.70
C GLY A 95 -14.71 2.16 10.96
N TYR A 96 -14.97 2.03 9.66
CA TYR A 96 -15.55 3.07 8.82
C TYR A 96 -17.08 3.13 8.91
N ASP A 97 -17.65 4.31 8.71
CA ASP A 97 -19.10 4.50 8.63
C ASP A 97 -19.64 4.03 7.27
N ALA A 98 -20.30 2.86 7.25
CA ALA A 98 -20.92 2.30 6.06
C ALA A 98 -22.01 3.19 5.43
N ALA A 99 -22.59 4.14 6.17
CA ALA A 99 -23.58 5.09 5.64
C ALA A 99 -22.95 6.21 4.80
N ASN A 100 -21.62 6.36 4.80
CA ASN A 100 -20.92 7.36 4.02
C ASN A 100 -20.87 6.97 2.53
N SER A 101 -21.64 7.65 1.69
CA SER A 101 -21.68 7.37 0.25
C SER A 101 -20.34 7.61 -0.46
N GLY A 102 -19.50 8.52 0.05
CA GLY A 102 -18.17 8.76 -0.49
C GLY A 102 -17.24 7.57 -0.29
N LEU A 103 -17.38 6.86 0.83
CA LEU A 103 -16.61 5.64 1.11
C LEU A 103 -17.03 4.50 0.20
N LEU A 104 -18.32 4.39 -0.13
CA LEU A 104 -18.79 3.40 -1.10
C LEU A 104 -18.20 3.65 -2.50
N ASP A 105 -18.15 4.90 -2.94
CA ASP A 105 -17.56 5.23 -4.25
C ASP A 105 -16.05 5.01 -4.27
N TYR A 106 -15.37 5.32 -3.16
CA TYR A 106 -13.95 5.00 -2.97
C TYR A 106 -13.69 3.49 -3.01
N TYR A 107 -14.45 2.68 -2.26
CA TYR A 107 -14.35 1.22 -2.27
C TYR A 107 -14.52 0.65 -3.68
N LYS A 108 -15.53 1.10 -4.43
CA LYS A 108 -15.73 0.66 -5.83
C LYS A 108 -14.53 1.01 -6.71
N ALA A 109 -13.93 2.18 -6.53
CA ALA A 109 -12.74 2.58 -7.27
C ALA A 109 -11.55 1.66 -6.95
N LEU A 110 -11.35 1.29 -5.68
CA LEU A 110 -10.32 0.34 -5.24
C LEU A 110 -10.55 -1.05 -5.84
N VAL A 111 -11.76 -1.58 -5.78
CA VAL A 111 -12.11 -2.88 -6.37
C VAL A 111 -11.83 -2.88 -7.88
N HIS A 112 -12.26 -1.83 -8.59
CA HIS A 112 -12.01 -1.73 -10.02
C HIS A 112 -10.52 -1.63 -10.34
N PHE A 113 -9.76 -0.88 -9.54
CA PHE A 113 -8.32 -0.76 -9.69
C PHE A 113 -7.62 -2.10 -9.44
N ASN A 114 -7.98 -2.82 -8.37
CA ASN A 114 -7.50 -4.17 -8.05
C ASN A 114 -7.75 -5.14 -9.20
N ASP A 115 -8.98 -5.21 -9.72
CA ASP A 115 -9.31 -6.04 -10.88
C ASP A 115 -8.40 -5.73 -12.08
N SER A 116 -8.03 -4.46 -12.26
CA SER A 116 -7.20 -4.00 -13.36
C SER A 116 -5.70 -4.32 -13.21
N ILE A 117 -5.22 -4.59 -11.99
CA ILE A 117 -3.80 -4.85 -11.70
C ILE A 117 -3.51 -6.29 -11.25
N ARG A 118 -4.49 -7.02 -10.70
CA ARG A 118 -4.27 -8.34 -10.08
C ARG A 118 -3.64 -9.35 -11.03
N THR A 119 -3.93 -9.25 -12.34
CA THR A 119 -3.35 -10.12 -13.38
C THR A 119 -1.82 -10.05 -13.50
N TYR A 120 -1.19 -9.02 -12.94
CA TYR A 120 0.27 -8.89 -12.89
C TYR A 120 0.93 -9.63 -11.72
N PHE A 121 0.13 -10.12 -10.77
CA PHE A 121 0.60 -10.88 -9.62
C PHE A 121 0.51 -12.39 -9.90
N LYS A 122 1.37 -13.17 -9.25
CA LYS A 122 1.55 -14.60 -9.54
C LYS A 122 0.25 -15.40 -9.39
N ASP A 123 -0.51 -15.13 -8.34
CA ASP A 123 -1.75 -15.86 -8.00
C ASP A 123 -3.01 -15.07 -8.37
N GLN A 124 -2.87 -14.05 -9.23
CA GLN A 124 -3.93 -13.11 -9.60
C GLN A 124 -4.57 -12.41 -8.39
N ARG A 125 -3.78 -12.18 -7.34
CA ARG A 125 -4.14 -11.45 -6.13
C ARG A 125 -3.09 -10.40 -5.83
N VAL A 126 -3.51 -9.20 -5.47
CA VAL A 126 -2.61 -8.13 -5.03
C VAL A 126 -1.91 -8.59 -3.76
N GLU A 127 -0.59 -8.40 -3.71
CA GLU A 127 0.25 -8.76 -2.58
C GLU A 127 1.16 -7.57 -2.26
N SER A 128 1.20 -7.15 -1.01
CA SER A 128 2.10 -6.10 -0.52
C SER A 128 3.55 -6.54 -0.38
N PHE A 129 3.82 -7.84 -0.60
CA PHE A 129 5.09 -8.56 -0.43
C PHE A 129 5.58 -8.62 1.03
N VAL A 130 5.12 -7.71 1.88
CA VAL A 130 5.44 -7.65 3.30
C VAL A 130 4.26 -8.20 4.07
N ASN A 131 4.51 -9.07 5.06
CA ASN A 131 3.45 -9.70 5.82
C ASN A 131 2.60 -8.66 6.57
N SER A 132 1.27 -8.74 6.50
CA SER A 132 0.36 -7.85 7.23
C SER A 132 0.61 -7.83 8.74
N LEU A 133 1.01 -8.96 9.33
CA LEU A 133 1.42 -9.03 10.73
C LEU A 133 2.71 -8.22 11.00
N ASP A 134 3.62 -8.13 10.04
CA ASP A 134 4.84 -7.31 10.18
C ASP A 134 4.50 -5.82 10.16
N PHE A 135 3.47 -5.40 9.42
CA PHE A 135 2.90 -4.04 9.48
C PHE A 135 2.25 -3.77 10.83
N GLN A 136 1.31 -4.64 11.25
CA GLN A 136 0.58 -4.50 12.50
C GLN A 136 1.50 -4.45 13.73
N LEU A 137 2.54 -5.28 13.75
CA LEU A 137 3.48 -5.35 14.86
C LEU A 137 4.69 -4.41 14.71
N ASN A 138 4.78 -3.63 13.62
CA ASN A 138 5.93 -2.81 13.28
C ASN A 138 7.25 -3.58 13.48
N GLN A 139 7.46 -4.66 12.73
CA GLN A 139 8.62 -5.54 12.90
C GLN A 139 9.28 -5.92 11.58
N ARG A 140 10.47 -6.53 11.67
CA ARG A 140 11.16 -7.20 10.54
C ARG A 140 11.27 -6.32 9.29
N ALA A 141 10.64 -6.72 8.18
CA ALA A 141 10.75 -6.05 6.89
C ALA A 141 10.24 -4.61 6.93
N VAL A 142 9.18 -4.34 7.71
CA VAL A 142 8.64 -2.99 7.89
C VAL A 142 9.63 -2.10 8.63
N GLN A 143 10.24 -2.60 9.71
CA GLN A 143 11.33 -1.87 10.38
C GLN A 143 12.52 -1.63 9.45
N ALA A 144 12.88 -2.61 8.62
CA ALA A 144 13.96 -2.44 7.65
C ALA A 144 13.65 -1.33 6.62
N LEU A 145 12.41 -1.23 6.16
CA LEU A 145 11.93 -0.13 5.31
C LEU A 145 11.96 1.21 6.05
N ARG A 146 11.54 1.26 7.32
CA ARG A 146 11.47 2.48 8.14
C ARG A 146 12.85 3.02 8.55
N ASN A 147 13.74 2.14 9.00
CA ASN A 147 15.03 2.54 9.55
C ASN A 147 16.02 3.05 8.49
N ASN A 148 15.76 2.75 7.20
CA ASN A 148 16.51 3.29 6.07
C ASN A 148 18.05 3.23 6.25
N ASP A 149 18.54 2.22 6.96
CA ASP A 149 19.93 2.13 7.44
C ASP A 149 20.83 1.48 6.38
N PHE A 150 20.66 1.89 5.13
CA PHE A 150 21.58 1.61 4.04
C PHE A 150 21.87 2.93 3.32
N SER A 151 22.71 3.74 3.96
CA SER A 151 23.44 4.81 3.31
C SER A 151 24.05 4.30 1.99
N LEU A 152 23.79 5.03 0.90
CA LEU A 152 24.51 4.95 -0.37
C LEU A 152 26.02 5.03 -0.18
#